data_AF-A0A1I4Y736-F1
#
_entry.id   AF-A0A1I4Y736-F1
#
_cell.length_a   1.000
_cell.length_b   1.000
_cell.length_c   1.000
_cell.angle_alpha   90.00
_cell.angle_beta   90.00
_cell.angle_gamma   90.00
#
_symmetry.space_group_name_H-M   'P 1'
#
loop_
_entity.id
_entity.type
_entity.pdbx_description
1 polymer ?
#
loop_
_entity_poly.entity_id
_entity_poly.type
_entity_poly.pdbx_seq_one_letter_code
_entity_poly.pdbx_strand_id
1 'polypeptide(L)'
;MNKVQFIEKAFADRFEYHLPVPFNGFLSKSVFDGKFDLEGPALEAFNHCLSEQGVSSFASRENSLLYYLILKELFPGNTCYLIYFDSEHAALTLSPTLQARKCEWRYSIEYIEGNELCTLLGFQNPAGFLEAVNYSNRDLTDRYFYIVEINQTDLARYVKLYSSDVTNWSFAFCPVESKETVLQLFTDPAHKPSLPQLLAHINSLVNIQIGGDSGYLDYVLIQSKHHIDMAPMEQTINTCVALYETLLDEVNPIDEDWKVDFYKERLNGIFNDAG
;
A
#
# COMPACT_ATOMS: atom_id res chain seq x y z
N MET A 1 3.16 -15.68 -14.95
CA MET A 1 3.61 -14.97 -13.74
C MET A 1 4.52 -13.82 -14.12
N ASN A 2 4.08 -12.59 -13.86
CA ASN A 2 4.94 -11.41 -13.96
C ASN A 2 5.86 -11.41 -12.75
N LYS A 3 7.18 -11.42 -12.97
CA LYS A 3 8.15 -11.37 -11.88
C LYS A 3 8.13 -9.98 -11.25
N VAL A 4 7.97 -9.90 -9.93
CA VAL A 4 8.19 -8.66 -9.17
C VAL A 4 9.68 -8.38 -9.17
N GLN A 5 10.06 -7.24 -9.75
CA GLN A 5 11.42 -6.76 -9.83
C GLN A 5 11.42 -5.23 -9.75
N PHE A 6 12.12 -4.68 -8.76
CA PHE A 6 12.30 -3.26 -8.62
C PHE A 6 13.39 -2.77 -9.59
N ILE A 7 13.14 -1.59 -10.16
CA ILE A 7 14.16 -0.84 -10.89
C ILE A 7 14.80 0.11 -9.88
N GLU A 8 16.07 -0.13 -9.57
CA GLU A 8 16.86 0.73 -8.68
C GLU A 8 17.46 1.91 -9.45
N LYS A 9 17.40 3.10 -8.85
CA LYS A 9 18.10 4.30 -9.28
C LYS A 9 18.83 4.93 -8.10
N ALA A 10 20.14 5.06 -8.22
CA ALA A 10 20.96 5.77 -7.23
C ALA A 10 21.07 7.25 -7.58
N PHE A 11 20.89 8.10 -6.57
CA PHE A 11 21.13 9.54 -6.61
C PHE A 11 22.21 9.92 -5.61
N ALA A 12 22.71 11.16 -5.69
CA ALA A 12 23.77 11.63 -4.80
C ALA A 12 23.35 11.65 -3.31
N ASP A 13 22.05 11.76 -3.03
CA ASP A 13 21.48 11.96 -1.71
C ASP A 13 20.48 10.88 -1.28
N ARG A 14 20.14 9.92 -2.16
CA ARG A 14 19.15 8.88 -1.90
C ARG A 14 19.22 7.72 -2.90
N PHE A 15 18.46 6.68 -2.62
CA PHE A 15 18.12 5.59 -3.53
C PHE A 15 16.62 5.63 -3.82
N GLU A 16 16.25 5.33 -5.06
CA GLU A 16 14.87 5.16 -5.47
C GLU A 16 14.66 3.76 -6.04
N TYR A 17 13.58 3.10 -5.61
CA TYR A 17 13.18 1.79 -6.09
C TYR A 17 11.79 1.90 -6.69
N HIS A 18 11.70 1.60 -7.98
CA HIS A 18 10.51 1.80 -8.79
C HIS A 18 9.93 0.43 -9.14
N LEU A 19 8.66 0.20 -8.81
CA LEU A 19 7.93 -1.00 -9.20
C LEU A 19 6.66 -0.61 -9.96
N PRO A 20 6.73 -0.55 -11.30
CA PRO A 20 5.55 -0.35 -12.12
C PRO A 20 4.74 -1.63 -12.22
N VAL A 21 3.42 -1.51 -12.13
CA VAL A 21 2.52 -2.65 -12.30
C VAL A 21 2.13 -2.77 -13.77
N PRO A 22 2.25 -3.95 -14.39
CA PRO A 22 1.78 -4.14 -15.76
C PRO A 22 0.28 -3.84 -15.88
N PHE A 23 -0.19 -3.45 -17.06
CA PHE A 23 -1.63 -3.23 -17.33
C PHE A 23 -2.52 -4.43 -16.98
N ASN A 24 -1.96 -5.64 -17.04
CA ASN A 24 -2.66 -6.87 -16.70
C ASN A 24 -2.62 -7.20 -15.19
N GLY A 25 -1.98 -6.37 -14.36
CA GLY A 25 -1.72 -6.67 -12.94
C GLY A 25 -0.47 -7.52 -12.73
N PHE A 26 -0.09 -7.74 -11.46
CA PHE A 26 1.01 -8.64 -11.12
C PHE A 26 0.60 -10.11 -11.17
N LEU A 27 -0.62 -10.40 -10.71
CA LEU A 27 -1.17 -11.74 -10.73
C LEU A 27 -1.66 -12.05 -12.14
N SER A 28 -1.31 -13.25 -12.60
CA SER A 28 -1.77 -13.84 -13.86
C SER A 28 -3.13 -14.53 -13.69
N LYS A 29 -3.52 -14.78 -12.44
CA LYS A 29 -4.79 -15.39 -12.04
C LYS A 29 -5.33 -14.57 -10.89
N SER A 30 -6.58 -14.14 -11.03
CA SER A 30 -7.31 -13.51 -9.95
C SER A 30 -8.49 -14.39 -9.58
N VAL A 31 -8.86 -14.40 -8.30
CA VAL A 31 -10.16 -14.94 -7.91
C VAL A 31 -11.29 -14.28 -8.70
N PHE A 32 -11.14 -13.01 -9.10
CA PHE A 32 -12.19 -12.22 -9.75
C PHE A 32 -12.24 -12.31 -11.29
N ASP A 33 -11.24 -12.89 -11.94
CA ASP A 33 -11.19 -13.02 -13.41
C ASP A 33 -11.96 -14.26 -13.93
N GLY A 34 -12.33 -15.18 -13.03
CA GLY A 34 -13.30 -16.25 -13.26
C GLY A 34 -14.65 -15.94 -12.63
N LYS A 35 -15.70 -16.72 -12.93
CA LYS A 35 -16.92 -16.71 -12.12
C LYS A 35 -16.57 -17.19 -10.71
N PHE A 36 -16.31 -16.25 -9.82
CA PHE A 36 -16.07 -16.50 -8.39
C PHE A 36 -17.41 -16.56 -7.66
N ASP A 37 -18.21 -17.57 -7.99
CA ASP A 37 -19.47 -17.83 -7.31
C ASP A 37 -19.17 -18.69 -6.06
N LEU A 38 -18.50 -18.09 -5.06
CA LEU A 38 -18.50 -18.65 -3.70
C LEU A 38 -19.85 -18.36 -3.07
N GLU A 39 -20.65 -19.39 -2.81
CA GLU A 39 -21.94 -19.23 -2.15
C GLU A 39 -21.87 -19.57 -0.65
N GLY A 40 -22.71 -18.90 0.15
CA GLY A 40 -22.99 -19.31 1.51
C GLY A 40 -21.79 -19.26 2.49
N PRO A 41 -21.65 -20.25 3.40
CA PRO A 41 -20.68 -20.24 4.49
C PRO A 41 -19.20 -20.21 4.07
N ALA A 42 -18.88 -20.70 2.87
CA ALA A 42 -17.50 -20.74 2.36
C ALA A 42 -16.98 -19.34 2.00
N LEU A 43 -17.83 -18.49 1.41
CA LEU A 43 -17.53 -17.08 1.18
C LEU A 43 -17.32 -16.35 2.51
N GLU A 44 -18.17 -16.61 3.51
CA GLU A 44 -18.04 -16.02 4.85
C GLU A 44 -16.74 -16.46 5.54
N ALA A 45 -16.35 -17.72 5.45
CA ALA A 45 -15.12 -18.25 6.04
C ALA A 45 -13.85 -17.76 5.33
N PHE A 46 -13.86 -17.64 4.00
CA PHE A 46 -12.76 -17.05 3.24
C PHE A 46 -12.60 -15.57 3.55
N ASN A 47 -13.70 -14.80 3.53
CA ASN A 47 -13.71 -13.40 3.97
C ASN A 47 -13.27 -13.25 5.43
N HIS A 48 -13.62 -14.21 6.30
CA HIS A 48 -13.18 -14.21 7.69
C HIS A 48 -11.67 -14.44 7.80
N CYS A 49 -11.11 -15.42 7.08
CA CYS A 49 -9.67 -15.67 7.03
C CYS A 49 -8.89 -14.45 6.51
N LEU A 50 -9.35 -13.87 5.41
CA LEU A 50 -8.78 -12.64 4.86
C LEU A 50 -8.87 -11.48 5.86
N SER A 51 -10.02 -11.33 6.53
CA SER A 51 -10.24 -10.31 7.57
C SER A 51 -9.38 -10.53 8.82
N GLU A 52 -9.16 -11.77 9.24
CA GLU A 52 -8.20 -12.15 10.30
C GLU A 52 -6.77 -11.76 9.90
N GLN A 53 -6.45 -11.87 8.61
CA GLN A 53 -5.20 -11.40 7.99
C GLN A 53 -5.25 -9.91 7.58
N GLY A 54 -6.27 -9.17 8.02
CA GLY A 54 -6.43 -7.73 7.79
C GLY A 54 -6.96 -7.30 6.42
N VAL A 55 -7.04 -8.23 5.47
CA VAL A 55 -7.51 -8.00 4.10
C VAL A 55 -9.04 -7.94 4.08
N SER A 56 -9.60 -6.74 3.95
CA SER A 56 -11.05 -6.51 4.01
C SER A 56 -11.66 -5.96 2.73
N SER A 57 -10.84 -5.59 1.76
CA SER A 57 -11.27 -5.28 0.40
C SER A 57 -10.11 -5.59 -0.56
N PHE A 58 -10.44 -6.19 -1.69
CA PHE A 58 -9.51 -6.34 -2.81
C PHE A 58 -9.85 -5.28 -3.85
N ALA A 59 -9.65 -4.01 -3.51
CA ALA A 59 -9.65 -2.97 -4.52
C ALA A 59 -8.45 -3.21 -5.47
N SER A 60 -8.73 -3.15 -6.78
CA SER A 60 -7.83 -3.39 -7.92
C SER A 60 -7.01 -4.70 -7.85
N ARG A 61 -7.63 -5.81 -8.28
CA ARG A 61 -6.94 -7.05 -8.72
C ARG A 61 -5.94 -7.66 -7.73
N GLU A 62 -6.27 -7.62 -6.43
CA GLU A 62 -5.47 -8.23 -5.35
C GLU A 62 -4.04 -7.68 -5.19
N ASN A 63 -3.67 -6.59 -5.89
CA ASN A 63 -2.35 -5.94 -5.75
C ASN A 63 -2.12 -5.39 -4.32
N SER A 64 -3.18 -5.19 -3.54
CA SER A 64 -3.08 -4.81 -2.12
C SER A 64 -2.30 -5.81 -1.27
N LEU A 65 -2.35 -7.10 -1.60
CA LEU A 65 -1.56 -8.12 -0.92
C LEU A 65 -0.06 -7.91 -1.17
N LEU A 66 0.31 -7.61 -2.42
CA LEU A 66 1.68 -7.27 -2.78
C LEU A 66 2.16 -6.04 -2.02
N TYR A 67 1.36 -4.97 -2.01
CA TYR A 67 1.71 -3.73 -1.30
C TYR A 67 1.88 -3.98 0.19
N TYR A 68 1.01 -4.77 0.80
CA TYR A 68 1.16 -5.20 2.19
C TYR A 68 2.50 -5.92 2.42
N LEU A 69 2.87 -6.89 1.57
CA LEU A 69 4.14 -7.62 1.70
C LEU A 69 5.35 -6.67 1.60
N ILE A 70 5.34 -5.73 0.66
CA ILE A 70 6.39 -4.70 0.54
C ILE A 70 6.50 -3.88 1.84
N LEU A 71 5.38 -3.38 2.34
CA LEU A 71 5.35 -2.55 3.55
C LEU A 71 5.74 -3.35 4.81
N LYS A 72 5.39 -4.63 4.86
CA LYS A 72 5.73 -5.54 5.97
C LYS A 72 7.23 -5.77 6.06
N GLU A 73 7.91 -5.97 4.93
CA GLU A 73 9.36 -6.16 4.88
C GLU A 73 10.15 -4.92 5.31
N LEU A 74 9.57 -3.72 5.12
CA LEU A 74 10.16 -2.45 5.57
C LEU A 74 9.89 -2.13 7.06
N PHE A 75 9.02 -2.89 7.71
CA PHE A 75 8.56 -2.62 9.07
C PHE A 75 9.60 -2.89 10.19
N PRO A 76 10.41 -3.96 10.15
CA PRO A 76 11.31 -4.31 11.24
C PRO A 76 12.25 -3.16 11.65
N GLY A 77 12.27 -2.83 12.95
CA GLY A 77 13.09 -1.76 13.50
C GLY A 77 12.59 -0.34 13.24
N ASN A 78 11.40 -0.18 12.65
CA ASN A 78 10.81 1.12 12.30
C ASN A 78 9.48 1.39 13.01
N THR A 79 9.21 2.67 13.25
CA THR A 79 7.86 3.21 13.38
C THR A 79 7.31 3.45 11.98
N CYS A 80 6.05 3.08 11.73
CA CYS A 80 5.38 3.32 10.46
C CYS A 80 4.28 4.38 10.62
N TYR A 81 4.37 5.44 9.83
CA TYR A 81 3.31 6.42 9.67
C TYR A 81 2.59 6.19 8.35
N LEU A 82 1.27 6.00 8.39
CA LEU A 82 0.39 6.03 7.23
C LEU A 82 -0.16 7.44 7.05
N ILE A 83 -0.04 7.97 5.83
CA ILE A 83 -0.60 9.25 5.41
C ILE A 83 -1.67 8.98 4.35
N TYR A 84 -2.90 9.44 4.62
CA TYR A 84 -4.07 9.18 3.78
C TYR A 84 -4.91 10.44 3.59
N PHE A 85 -5.74 10.49 2.53
CA PHE A 85 -6.68 11.58 2.27
C PHE A 85 -8.11 11.09 2.48
N ASP A 86 -8.72 11.42 3.63
CA ASP A 86 -10.08 11.01 3.96
C ASP A 86 -10.60 11.89 5.13
N SER A 87 -11.43 11.36 6.02
CA SER A 87 -11.82 11.95 7.31
C SER A 87 -10.87 11.52 8.43
N GLU A 88 -10.72 12.36 9.45
CA GLU A 88 -9.96 12.05 10.67
C GLU A 88 -10.39 10.71 11.30
N HIS A 89 -11.71 10.47 11.35
CA HIS A 89 -12.27 9.27 11.98
C HIS A 89 -12.07 7.98 11.17
N ALA A 90 -11.62 8.07 9.91
CA ALA A 90 -11.40 6.90 9.08
C ALA A 90 -10.35 5.95 9.69
N ALA A 91 -9.35 6.47 10.40
CA ALA A 91 -8.33 5.66 11.08
C ALA A 91 -8.91 4.66 12.10
N LEU A 92 -10.10 4.92 12.65
CA LEU A 92 -10.77 4.01 13.58
C LEU A 92 -11.18 2.68 12.92
N THR A 93 -11.27 2.64 11.59
CA THR A 93 -11.51 1.41 10.83
C THR A 93 -10.31 0.46 10.83
N LEU A 94 -9.10 0.98 11.07
CA LEU A 94 -7.87 0.20 11.21
C LEU A 94 -7.77 -0.37 12.63
N SER A 95 -7.95 0.50 13.63
CA SER A 95 -8.00 0.13 15.04
C SER A 95 -8.67 1.24 15.88
N PRO A 96 -9.50 0.90 16.88
CA PRO A 96 -10.27 1.87 17.66
C PRO A 96 -9.41 2.79 18.54
N THR A 97 -8.13 2.46 18.75
CA THR A 97 -7.22 3.26 19.58
C THR A 97 -6.39 4.25 18.77
N LEU A 98 -6.45 4.20 17.44
CA LEU A 98 -5.64 5.05 16.59
C LEU A 98 -6.14 6.48 16.60
N GLN A 99 -5.19 7.40 16.77
CA GLN A 99 -5.44 8.83 16.72
C GLN A 99 -4.74 9.40 15.50
N ALA A 100 -5.54 9.83 14.52
CA ALA A 100 -5.04 10.56 13.38
C ALA A 100 -4.70 12.00 13.78
N ARG A 101 -3.69 12.59 13.15
CA ARG A 101 -3.41 14.02 13.22
C ARG A 101 -3.60 14.62 11.83
N LYS A 102 -4.14 15.84 11.79
CA LYS A 102 -4.24 16.61 10.55
C LYS A 102 -2.84 16.84 9.98
N CYS A 103 -2.63 16.47 8.72
CA CYS A 103 -1.36 16.51 8.03
C CYS A 103 -1.41 17.60 6.94
N GLU A 104 -0.50 18.56 6.99
CA GLU A 104 -0.51 19.74 6.12
C GLU A 104 0.17 19.47 4.76
N TRP A 105 1.11 18.52 4.74
CA TRP A 105 1.88 18.16 3.55
C TRP A 105 1.86 16.67 3.33
N ARG A 106 1.69 16.25 2.08
CA ARG A 106 1.85 14.85 1.70
C ARG A 106 2.82 14.77 0.53
N TYR A 107 3.76 13.83 0.59
CA TYR A 107 4.55 13.51 -0.58
C TYR A 107 3.71 12.64 -1.52
N SER A 108 3.68 13.01 -2.80
CA SER A 108 2.97 12.24 -3.82
C SER A 108 3.82 12.11 -5.07
N ILE A 109 3.51 11.08 -5.85
CA ILE A 109 4.14 10.79 -7.14
C ILE A 109 3.30 11.50 -8.21
N GLU A 110 3.94 12.01 -9.26
CA GLU A 110 3.25 12.41 -10.49
C GLU A 110 3.38 11.32 -11.56
N TYR A 111 2.34 11.14 -12.37
CA TYR A 111 2.28 10.19 -13.48
C TYR A 111 2.40 10.90 -14.84
N ILE A 112 2.58 10.11 -15.90
CA ILE A 112 2.63 10.53 -17.31
C ILE A 112 1.37 10.05 -18.05
N GLU A 113 0.69 10.94 -18.78
CA GLU A 113 -0.36 10.60 -19.74
C GLU A 113 0.19 10.71 -21.18
N GLY A 114 0.25 9.59 -21.90
CA GLY A 114 0.73 9.57 -23.27
C GLY A 114 2.24 9.83 -23.41
N ASN A 115 2.62 10.86 -24.18
CA ASN A 115 4.02 11.19 -24.50
C ASN A 115 4.58 12.39 -23.71
N GLU A 116 3.84 12.95 -22.74
CA GLU A 116 4.28 14.13 -21.99
C GLU A 116 4.82 13.75 -20.60
N LEU A 117 6.06 14.18 -20.32
CA LEU A 117 6.70 14.03 -19.01
C LEU A 117 6.13 15.05 -18.02
N CYS A 118 5.10 14.69 -17.25
CA CYS A 118 4.75 15.42 -16.03
C CYS A 118 5.71 15.03 -14.88
N THR A 119 6.11 16.03 -14.10
CA THR A 119 7.38 16.16 -13.36
C THR A 119 7.17 16.35 -11.86
N LEU A 120 7.20 15.27 -11.05
CA LEU A 120 7.31 15.28 -9.57
C LEU A 120 6.74 16.54 -8.85
N LEU A 121 5.48 16.52 -8.37
CA LEU A 121 4.96 17.60 -7.52
C LEU A 121 5.62 17.64 -6.12
N GLY A 122 6.34 16.58 -5.74
CA GLY A 122 6.95 16.48 -4.43
C GLY A 122 5.87 16.57 -3.35
N PHE A 123 6.02 17.51 -2.42
CA PHE A 123 5.03 17.72 -1.38
C PHE A 123 3.88 18.60 -1.86
N GLN A 124 2.66 18.19 -1.55
CA GLN A 124 1.43 18.90 -1.87
C GLN A 124 0.59 19.09 -0.60
N ASN A 125 -0.13 20.20 -0.51
CA ASN A 125 -1.14 20.41 0.54
C ASN A 125 -2.52 19.96 0.04
N PRO A 126 -3.52 19.78 0.93
CA PRO A 126 -4.84 19.32 0.51
C PRO A 126 -5.55 20.20 -0.51
N ALA A 127 -5.42 21.53 -0.38
CA ALA A 127 -6.03 22.47 -1.33
C ALA A 127 -5.45 22.28 -2.75
N GLY A 128 -4.13 22.18 -2.86
CA GLY A 128 -3.45 21.93 -4.12
C GLY A 128 -3.76 20.55 -4.69
N PHE A 129 -3.98 19.54 -3.84
CA PHE A 129 -4.43 18.21 -4.29
C PHE A 129 -5.81 18.28 -4.93
N LEU A 130 -6.79 18.89 -4.24
CA LEU A 130 -8.15 19.06 -4.74
C LEU A 130 -8.19 19.87 -6.05
N GLU A 131 -7.33 20.89 -6.17
CA GLU A 131 -7.16 21.65 -7.41
C GLU A 131 -6.61 20.77 -8.55
N ALA A 132 -5.56 19.99 -8.28
CA ALA A 132 -4.89 19.15 -9.27
C ALA A 132 -5.78 18.01 -9.81
N VAL A 133 -6.64 17.42 -8.98
CA VAL A 133 -7.50 16.31 -9.40
C VAL A 133 -8.79 16.75 -10.10
N ASN A 134 -9.05 18.07 -10.22
CA ASN A 134 -10.23 18.66 -10.87
C ASN A 134 -11.54 17.89 -10.60
N TYR A 135 -11.73 17.47 -9.34
CA TYR A 135 -12.80 16.55 -8.98
C TYR A 135 -14.13 17.31 -8.87
N SER A 136 -14.94 17.23 -9.92
CA SER A 136 -16.12 18.09 -10.11
C SER A 136 -17.42 17.50 -9.57
N ASN A 137 -17.41 16.27 -9.06
CA ASN A 137 -18.63 15.51 -8.78
C ASN A 137 -18.98 15.40 -7.28
N ARG A 138 -18.10 15.79 -6.36
CA ARG A 138 -18.35 15.83 -4.90
C ARG A 138 -17.56 16.94 -4.23
N ASP A 139 -18.16 17.56 -3.22
CA ASP A 139 -17.46 18.44 -2.28
C ASP A 139 -16.59 17.58 -1.35
N LEU A 140 -15.29 17.86 -1.34
CA LEU A 140 -14.28 17.18 -0.51
C LEU A 140 -13.59 18.18 0.43
N THR A 141 -14.16 19.37 0.65
CA THR A 141 -13.59 20.41 1.52
C THR A 141 -13.52 20.00 2.99
N ASP A 142 -14.31 19.00 3.39
CA ASP A 142 -14.27 18.36 4.71
C ASP A 142 -13.18 17.28 4.82
N ARG A 143 -12.56 16.88 3.70
CA ARG A 143 -11.47 15.92 3.65
C ARG A 143 -10.13 16.63 3.75
N TYR A 144 -9.19 15.97 4.41
CA TYR A 144 -7.84 16.48 4.60
C TYR A 144 -6.83 15.34 4.52
N PHE A 145 -5.54 15.66 4.42
CA PHE A 145 -4.54 14.64 4.69
C PHE A 145 -4.48 14.37 6.20
N TYR A 146 -4.35 13.11 6.56
CA TYR A 146 -4.19 12.69 7.94
C TYR A 146 -2.99 11.77 8.03
N ILE A 147 -2.25 11.91 9.12
CA ILE A 147 -1.12 11.05 9.47
C ILE A 147 -1.44 10.28 10.74
N VAL A 148 -1.20 8.98 10.71
CA VAL A 148 -1.44 8.07 11.83
C VAL A 148 -0.29 7.10 11.97
N GLU A 149 0.19 6.91 13.19
CA GLU A 149 1.15 5.86 13.50
C GLU A 149 0.43 4.53 13.54
N ILE A 150 0.88 3.56 12.75
CA ILE A 150 0.30 2.23 12.66
C ILE A 150 1.33 1.19 13.11
N ASN A 151 0.87 0.10 13.72
CA ASN A 151 1.69 -1.07 13.96
C ASN A 151 1.54 -2.09 12.80
N GLN A 152 2.29 -3.19 12.86
CA GLN A 152 2.26 -4.23 11.83
C GLN A 152 0.89 -4.91 11.69
N THR A 153 0.11 -5.00 12.77
CA THR A 153 -1.25 -5.54 12.77
C THR A 153 -2.24 -4.59 12.09
N ASP A 154 -2.08 -3.29 12.32
CA ASP A 154 -2.90 -2.25 11.69
C ASP A 154 -2.57 -2.11 10.20
N LEU A 155 -1.29 -2.33 9.83
CA LEU A 155 -0.83 -2.30 8.44
C LEU A 155 -1.67 -3.20 7.56
N ALA A 156 -1.95 -4.44 7.98
CA ALA A 156 -2.73 -5.38 7.18
C ALA A 156 -4.12 -4.85 6.78
N ARG A 157 -4.64 -3.86 7.53
CA ARG A 157 -5.96 -3.26 7.35
C ARG A 157 -5.96 -1.95 6.57
N TYR A 158 -4.81 -1.43 6.13
CA TYR A 158 -4.71 -0.09 5.51
C TYR A 158 -5.70 0.10 4.33
N VAL A 159 -6.02 -0.98 3.62
CA VAL A 159 -7.01 -1.04 2.53
C VAL A 159 -8.42 -0.65 2.96
N LYS A 160 -8.76 -0.69 4.25
CA LYS A 160 -10.04 -0.19 4.79
C LYS A 160 -10.20 1.31 4.63
N LEU A 161 -9.10 2.04 4.49
CA LEU A 161 -9.11 3.47 4.18
C LEU A 161 -9.29 3.74 2.68
N TYR A 162 -9.40 2.71 1.86
CA TYR A 162 -9.72 2.88 0.45
C TYR A 162 -11.15 3.39 0.31
N SER A 163 -11.29 4.68 0.02
CA SER A 163 -12.46 5.18 -0.71
C SER A 163 -12.21 5.00 -2.20
N SER A 164 -13.26 4.73 -2.98
CA SER A 164 -13.21 4.45 -4.42
C SER A 164 -12.48 5.51 -5.26
N ASP A 165 -12.19 6.68 -4.69
CA ASP A 165 -11.56 7.83 -5.34
C ASP A 165 -10.10 8.07 -4.87
N VAL A 166 -9.59 7.30 -3.90
CA VAL A 166 -8.20 7.45 -3.40
C VAL A 166 -7.25 6.62 -4.26
N THR A 167 -6.47 7.33 -5.08
CA THR A 167 -5.53 6.74 -6.02
C THR A 167 -4.10 6.67 -5.48
N ASN A 168 -3.84 7.08 -4.24
CA ASN A 168 -2.49 7.10 -3.69
C ASN A 168 -2.49 6.86 -2.16
N TRP A 169 -1.53 6.09 -1.64
CA TRP A 169 -1.15 6.01 -0.22
C TRP A 169 0.32 6.32 -0.01
N SER A 170 0.65 6.95 1.12
CA SER A 170 2.04 7.26 1.49
C SER A 170 2.35 6.71 2.87
N PHE A 171 3.51 6.06 3.02
CA PHE A 171 3.99 5.47 4.26
C PHE A 171 5.40 5.97 4.56
N ALA A 172 5.63 6.46 5.77
CA ALA A 172 6.95 6.85 6.24
C ALA A 172 7.43 5.88 7.31
N PHE A 173 8.53 5.18 7.02
CA PHE A 173 9.19 4.28 7.96
C PHE A 173 10.37 5.01 8.58
N CYS A 174 10.31 5.27 9.88
CA CYS A 174 11.34 6.03 10.57
C CYS A 174 11.86 5.29 11.81
N PRO A 175 13.12 5.55 12.21
CA PRO A 175 13.60 5.14 13.53
C PRO A 175 12.72 5.74 14.64
N VAL A 176 12.59 5.01 15.75
CA VAL A 176 11.72 5.39 16.88
C VAL A 176 12.10 6.77 17.43
N GLU A 177 13.38 7.10 17.49
CA GLU A 177 13.90 8.38 17.96
C GLU A 177 13.54 9.57 17.05
N SER A 178 13.20 9.33 15.78
CA SER A 178 12.84 10.37 14.81
C SER A 178 11.34 10.62 14.72
N LYS A 179 10.53 9.83 15.43
CA LYS A 179 9.06 9.83 15.39
C LYS A 179 8.45 11.24 15.50
N GLU A 180 8.79 11.98 16.55
CA GLU A 180 8.22 13.31 16.80
C GLU A 180 8.66 14.32 15.75
N THR A 181 9.91 14.23 15.26
CA THR A 181 10.40 15.12 14.20
C THR A 181 9.68 14.87 12.88
N VAL A 182 9.49 13.61 12.49
CA VAL A 182 8.74 13.24 11.28
C VAL A 182 7.31 13.75 11.37
N LEU A 183 6.67 13.56 12.51
CA LEU A 183 5.31 14.05 12.73
C LEU A 183 5.22 15.58 12.64
N GLN A 184 6.20 16.31 13.19
CA GLN A 184 6.27 17.77 13.06
C GLN A 184 6.43 18.22 11.61
N LEU A 185 7.32 17.58 10.83
CA LEU A 185 7.53 17.92 9.41
C LEU A 185 6.25 17.80 8.57
N PHE A 186 5.38 16.85 8.91
CA PHE A 186 4.11 16.63 8.20
C PHE A 186 2.94 17.47 8.72
N THR A 187 3.04 18.03 9.92
CA THR A 187 1.94 18.76 10.58
C THR A 187 2.18 20.27 10.68
N ASP A 188 3.37 20.76 10.32
CA ASP A 188 3.68 22.20 10.28
C ASP A 188 3.15 22.87 8.98
N PRO A 189 2.13 23.75 9.06
CA PRO A 189 1.61 24.45 7.89
C PRO A 189 2.57 25.52 7.34
N ALA A 190 3.50 26.00 8.16
CA ALA A 190 4.42 27.07 7.78
C ALA A 190 5.63 26.55 6.98
N HIS A 191 5.97 25.27 7.14
CA HIS A 191 7.19 24.68 6.57
C HIS A 191 6.87 23.50 5.65
N LYS A 192 6.94 23.71 4.34
CA LYS A 192 6.88 22.61 3.36
C LYS A 192 8.17 21.79 3.44
N PRO A 193 8.12 20.52 3.88
CA PRO A 193 9.33 19.69 3.94
C PRO A 193 9.87 19.43 2.54
N SER A 194 11.19 19.36 2.40
CA SER A 194 11.83 18.82 1.20
C SER A 194 12.07 17.31 1.35
N LEU A 195 12.21 16.59 0.24
CA LEU A 195 12.51 15.16 0.30
C LEU A 195 13.83 14.87 1.04
N PRO A 196 14.94 15.60 0.82
CA PRO A 196 16.16 15.41 1.59
C PRO A 196 15.99 15.69 3.09
N GLN A 197 15.18 16.71 3.47
CA GLN A 197 14.87 16.97 4.88
C GLN A 197 14.13 15.80 5.52
N LEU A 198 13.14 15.24 4.81
CA LEU A 198 12.40 14.10 5.31
C LEU A 198 13.29 12.86 5.41
N LEU A 199 14.05 12.53 4.35
CA LEU A 199 14.98 11.40 4.31
C LEU A 199 16.11 11.51 5.35
N ALA A 200 16.39 12.69 5.90
CA ALA A 200 17.31 12.80 7.03
C ALA A 200 16.79 12.11 8.31
N HIS A 201 15.47 11.95 8.44
CA HIS A 201 14.77 11.46 9.64
C HIS A 201 13.96 10.17 9.41
N ILE A 202 13.88 9.68 8.18
CA ILE A 202 13.20 8.42 7.85
C ILE A 202 14.18 7.46 7.19
N ASN A 203 13.93 6.17 7.37
CA ASN A 203 14.66 5.13 6.65
C ASN A 203 14.12 5.00 5.23
N SER A 204 12.79 4.97 5.07
CA SER A 204 12.18 4.95 3.75
C SER A 204 10.83 5.65 3.70
N LEU A 205 10.53 6.23 2.53
CA LEU A 205 9.22 6.75 2.16
C LEU A 205 8.67 5.86 1.04
N VAL A 206 7.50 5.27 1.26
CA VAL A 206 6.81 4.43 0.27
C VAL A 206 5.59 5.18 -0.21
N ASN A 207 5.44 5.31 -1.53
CA ASN A 207 4.24 5.85 -2.15
C ASN A 207 3.68 4.79 -3.09
N ILE A 208 2.40 4.48 -2.92
CA ILE A 208 1.68 3.48 -3.70
C ILE A 208 0.57 4.23 -4.43
N GLN A 209 0.56 4.15 -5.75
CA GLN A 209 -0.47 4.68 -6.60
C GLN A 209 -1.30 3.53 -7.19
N ILE A 210 -2.62 3.68 -7.20
CA ILE A 210 -3.56 2.77 -7.86
C ILE A 210 -4.18 3.48 -9.06
N GLY A 211 -4.09 2.86 -10.23
CA GLY A 211 -4.69 3.32 -11.48
C GLY A 211 -5.84 2.41 -11.90
N GLY A 212 -7.06 2.75 -11.47
CA GLY A 212 -8.28 2.03 -11.87
C GLY A 212 -8.97 2.67 -13.08
N ASP A 213 -9.40 3.93 -12.94
CA ASP A 213 -10.38 4.54 -13.85
C ASP A 213 -9.83 5.66 -14.74
N SER A 214 -8.56 6.05 -14.56
CA SER A 214 -7.98 7.27 -15.17
C SER A 214 -6.87 7.01 -16.20
N GLY A 215 -6.64 5.75 -16.62
CA GLY A 215 -5.66 5.43 -17.65
C GLY A 215 -4.20 5.36 -17.18
N TYR A 216 -3.95 5.33 -15.86
CA TYR A 216 -2.63 5.13 -15.27
C TYR A 216 -2.47 3.69 -14.80
N LEU A 217 -1.22 3.25 -14.68
CA LEU A 217 -0.88 1.96 -14.10
C LEU A 217 -0.69 2.12 -12.59
N ASP A 218 -1.06 1.09 -11.84
CA ASP A 218 -0.62 0.93 -10.47
C ASP A 218 0.91 1.09 -10.39
N TYR A 219 1.42 1.63 -9.29
CA TYR A 219 2.84 1.96 -9.18
C TYR A 219 3.31 2.09 -7.73
N VAL A 220 4.49 1.55 -7.42
CA VAL A 220 5.13 1.73 -6.11
C VAL A 220 6.47 2.44 -6.27
N LEU A 221 6.68 3.48 -5.47
CA LEU A 221 7.95 4.19 -5.32
C LEU A 221 8.42 4.10 -3.87
N ILE A 222 9.62 3.54 -3.68
CA ILE A 222 10.31 3.57 -2.39
C ILE A 222 11.50 4.50 -2.53
N GLN A 223 11.60 5.50 -1.65
CA GLN A 223 12.75 6.40 -1.56
C GLN A 223 13.43 6.18 -0.22
N SER A 224 14.74 5.97 -0.24
CA SER A 224 15.51 5.61 0.95
C SER A 224 16.81 6.41 1.04
N LYS A 225 17.20 6.76 2.26
CA LYS A 225 18.52 7.35 2.54
C LYS A 225 19.64 6.33 2.37
N HIS A 226 19.36 5.07 2.71
CA HIS A 226 20.31 3.98 2.70
C HIS A 226 19.95 2.97 1.61
N HIS A 227 20.96 2.34 1.02
CA HIS A 227 20.72 1.26 0.09
C HIS A 227 19.96 0.13 0.79
N ILE A 228 18.84 -0.29 0.19
CA ILE A 228 18.05 -1.45 0.57
C ILE A 228 18.37 -2.55 -0.44
N ASP A 229 18.81 -3.70 0.04
CA ASP A 229 18.91 -4.88 -0.81
C ASP A 229 17.49 -5.40 -1.09
N MET A 230 17.04 -5.21 -2.33
CA MET A 230 15.69 -5.59 -2.75
C MET A 230 15.58 -7.08 -3.08
N ALA A 231 16.69 -7.79 -3.30
CA ALA A 231 16.64 -9.18 -3.75
C ALA A 231 15.90 -10.12 -2.78
N PRO A 232 16.10 -10.04 -1.44
CA PRO A 232 15.33 -10.84 -0.49
C PRO A 232 13.83 -10.53 -0.55
N MET A 233 13.45 -9.24 -0.59
CA MET A 233 12.06 -8.80 -0.68
C MET A 233 11.40 -9.30 -1.96
N GLU A 234 12.07 -9.14 -3.11
CA GLU A 234 11.61 -9.66 -4.40
C GLU A 234 11.43 -11.17 -4.37
N GLN A 235 12.36 -11.91 -3.77
CA GLN A 235 12.27 -13.37 -3.66
C GLN A 235 11.06 -13.78 -2.80
N THR A 236 10.87 -13.16 -1.63
CA THR A 236 9.73 -13.41 -0.75
C THR A 236 8.42 -13.17 -1.49
N ILE A 237 8.28 -12.00 -2.12
CA ILE A 237 7.07 -11.62 -2.85
C ILE A 237 6.80 -12.59 -4.01
N ASN A 238 7.79 -12.87 -4.85
CA ASN A 238 7.63 -13.77 -5.99
C ASN A 238 7.25 -15.19 -5.54
N THR A 239 7.80 -15.65 -4.41
CA THR A 239 7.44 -16.95 -3.82
C THR A 239 5.99 -16.96 -3.35
N CYS A 240 5.55 -15.92 -2.62
CA CYS A 240 4.17 -15.79 -2.19
C CYS A 240 3.19 -15.74 -3.38
N VAL A 241 3.51 -14.96 -4.42
CA VAL A 241 2.69 -14.89 -5.64
C VAL A 241 2.60 -16.25 -6.34
N ALA A 242 3.71 -16.96 -6.49
CA ALA A 242 3.71 -18.29 -7.10
C ALA A 242 2.87 -19.30 -6.32
N LEU A 243 2.99 -19.29 -4.98
CA LEU A 243 2.18 -20.13 -4.09
C LEU A 243 0.70 -19.77 -4.21
N TYR A 244 0.36 -18.49 -4.25
CA TYR A 244 -1.01 -18.01 -4.44
C TYR A 244 -1.60 -18.49 -5.78
N GLU A 245 -0.89 -18.30 -6.89
CA GLU A 245 -1.35 -18.74 -8.20
C GLU A 245 -1.50 -20.27 -8.30
N THR A 246 -0.56 -21.02 -7.72
CA THR A 246 -0.62 -22.50 -7.66
C THR A 246 -1.85 -22.96 -6.89
N LEU A 247 -2.12 -22.28 -5.78
CA LEU A 247 -3.25 -22.58 -4.93
C LEU A 247 -4.59 -22.31 -5.62
N LEU A 248 -4.69 -21.21 -6.38
CA LEU A 248 -5.85 -20.95 -7.24
C LEU A 248 -6.05 -22.05 -8.30
N ASP A 249 -4.97 -22.63 -8.82
CA ASP A 249 -5.02 -23.74 -9.79
C ASP A 249 -5.48 -25.06 -9.18
N GLU A 250 -4.93 -25.42 -8.02
CA GLU A 250 -5.26 -26.65 -7.31
C GLU A 250 -6.72 -26.68 -6.88
N VAL A 251 -7.27 -25.50 -6.58
CA VAL A 251 -8.57 -25.40 -5.94
C VAL A 251 -9.74 -25.44 -6.89
N ASN A 252 -9.50 -25.39 -8.22
CA ASN A 252 -10.47 -25.56 -9.31
C ASN A 252 -11.88 -25.13 -8.88
N PRO A 253 -12.31 -23.87 -9.09
CA PRO A 253 -13.39 -23.17 -8.35
C PRO A 253 -14.77 -23.79 -8.57
N ILE A 254 -14.92 -25.00 -8.04
CA ILE A 254 -16.09 -25.84 -7.92
C ILE A 254 -15.96 -26.44 -6.51
N ASP A 255 -16.46 -25.62 -5.59
CA ASP A 255 -17.25 -25.94 -4.40
C ASP A 255 -17.00 -27.29 -3.72
N GLU A 256 -16.20 -27.33 -2.63
CA GLU A 256 -16.32 -28.31 -1.53
C GLU A 256 -15.69 -27.78 -0.21
N ASP A 257 -16.42 -27.90 0.90
CA ASP A 257 -16.10 -27.38 2.25
C ASP A 257 -14.74 -27.81 2.84
N TRP A 258 -14.20 -28.96 2.43
CA TRP A 258 -12.94 -29.50 2.97
C TRP A 258 -11.71 -28.66 2.59
N LYS A 259 -11.82 -27.83 1.54
CA LYS A 259 -10.69 -27.06 1.03
C LYS A 259 -10.30 -25.93 2.01
N VAL A 260 -11.25 -25.34 2.73
CA VAL A 260 -10.98 -24.25 3.69
C VAL A 260 -10.01 -24.70 4.80
N ASP A 261 -10.16 -25.94 5.28
CA ASP A 261 -9.26 -26.48 6.31
C ASP A 261 -7.87 -26.82 5.73
N PHE A 262 -7.80 -27.25 4.46
CA PHE A 262 -6.53 -27.43 3.72
C PHE A 262 -5.76 -26.10 3.55
N TYR A 263 -6.46 -25.02 3.21
CA TYR A 263 -5.90 -23.67 3.11
C TYR A 263 -5.34 -23.16 4.44
N LYS A 264 -6.10 -23.31 5.53
CA LYS A 264 -5.68 -22.90 6.88
C LYS A 264 -4.41 -23.63 7.31
N GLU A 265 -4.31 -24.92 7.03
CA GLU A 265 -3.16 -25.73 7.41
C GLU A 265 -1.89 -25.32 6.63
N ARG A 266 -2.02 -25.00 5.34
CA ARG A 266 -0.89 -24.62 4.47
C ARG A 266 -0.40 -23.18 4.67
N LEU A 267 -1.31 -22.23 4.85
CA LEU A 267 -0.94 -20.84 5.12
C LEU A 267 -0.27 -20.68 6.50
N ASN A 268 -0.75 -21.41 7.51
CA ASN A 268 -0.09 -21.44 8.82
C ASN A 268 1.34 -22.01 8.76
N GLY A 269 1.62 -22.97 7.88
CA GLY A 269 2.99 -23.44 7.64
C GLY A 269 3.90 -22.33 7.10
N ILE A 270 3.40 -21.57 6.12
CA ILE A 270 4.16 -20.48 5.47
C ILE A 270 4.45 -19.33 6.44
N PHE A 271 3.52 -18.98 7.34
CA PHE A 271 3.72 -17.88 8.30
C PHE A 271 4.58 -18.26 9.52
N ASN A 272 4.67 -19.55 9.85
CA ASN A 272 5.49 -20.02 10.98
C ASN A 272 6.92 -20.42 10.56
N ASP A 273 7.13 -20.83 9.31
CA ASP A 273 8.47 -21.18 8.79
C ASP A 273 9.25 -19.96 8.24
N ALA A 274 8.63 -18.78 8.20
CA ALA A 274 9.26 -17.50 7.84
C ALA A 274 9.78 -16.70 9.06
N GLY A 275 9.92 -17.35 10.22
CA GLY A 275 10.50 -16.80 11.44
C GLY A 275 12.02 -16.62 11.39
#